data_AF-A0AAE0SM59-F1
#
_entry.id   AF-A0AAE0SM59-F1
#
_cell.length_a   1.000
_cell.length_b   1.000
_cell.length_c   1.000
_cell.angle_alpha   90.00
_cell.angle_beta   90.00
_cell.angle_gamma   90.00
#
_symmetry.space_group_name_H-M   'P 1'
#
loop_
_entity.id
_entity.type
_entity.pdbx_description
1 polymer ?
#
loop_
_entity_poly.entity_id
_entity_poly.type
_entity_poly.pdbx_seq_one_letter_code
_entity_poly.pdbx_strand_id
1 'polypeptide(L)' 'MDAEGFRNYGRQMVDYIANYLENIRERDVVHRVSPGYMRPLLPDEAPEKPESFDEVMKDIEKVIMPG' A
#
# COMPACT_ATOMS: atom_id res chain seq x y z
N MET A 1 5.81 -10.65 13.49
CA MET A 1 4.99 -9.61 14.15
C MET A 1 4.37 -10.23 15.40
N ASP A 2 4.37 -9.51 16.51
CA ASP A 2 3.76 -9.91 17.79
C ASP A 2 2.43 -9.16 18.02
N ALA A 3 1.78 -9.39 19.17
CA ALA A 3 0.47 -8.80 19.46
C ALA A 3 0.50 -7.27 19.60
N GLU A 4 1.62 -6.70 20.07
CA GLU A 4 1.80 -5.25 20.18
C GLU A 4 2.00 -4.63 18.79
N GLY A 5 2.90 -5.21 17.99
CA GLY A 5 3.10 -4.82 16.59
C GLY A 5 1.80 -4.87 15.79
N PHE A 6 1.01 -5.94 15.95
CA PHE A 6 -0.29 -6.05 15.28
C PHE A 6 -1.25 -4.91 15.66
N ARG A 7 -1.32 -4.53 16.94
CA ARG A 7 -2.18 -3.41 17.37
C ARG A 7 -1.70 -2.08 16.79
N ASN A 8 -0.39 -1.84 16.79
CA ASN A 8 0.18 -0.61 16.25
C ASN A 8 -0.06 -0.48 14.74
N TYR A 9 0.23 -1.52 13.97
CA TYR A 9 0.01 -1.51 12.52
C TYR A 9 -1.46 -1.56 12.14
N GLY A 10 -2.29 -2.26 12.91
CA GLY A 10 -3.74 -2.26 12.73
C GLY A 10 -4.34 -0.86 12.90
N ARG A 11 -3.89 -0.09 13.90
CA ARG A 11 -4.30 1.31 14.06
C ARG A 11 -3.87 2.17 12.88
N GLN A 12 -2.63 2.03 12.43
CA GLN A 12 -2.13 2.76 11.26
C GLN A 12 -2.93 2.45 10.00
N MET A 13 -3.32 1.20 9.79
CA MET A 13 -4.17 0.81 8.65
C MET A 13 -5.59 1.39 8.76
N VAL A 14 -6.16 1.44 9.96
CA VAL A 14 -7.47 2.08 10.18
C VAL A 14 -7.39 3.58 9.88
N ASP A 15 -6.37 4.26 10.39
CA ASP A 15 -6.15 5.69 10.14
C ASP A 15 -5.94 5.95 8.64
N TYR A 16 -5.22 5.06 7.95
CA TYR A 16 -5.03 5.10 6.50
C TYR A 16 -6.36 5.02 5.72
N ILE A 17 -7.22 4.04 6.05
CA ILE A 17 -8.52 3.87 5.40
C ILE A 17 -9.42 5.07 5.66
N ALA A 18 -9.43 5.60 6.89
CA ALA A 18 -10.20 6.80 7.22
C ALA A 18 -9.75 8.00 6.38
N ASN A 19 -8.44 8.26 6.32
CA ASN A 19 -7.88 9.34 5.51
C ASN A 19 -8.17 9.17 4.02
N TYR A 20 -8.12 7.94 3.51
CA TYR A 20 -8.49 7.64 2.13
C TYR A 20 -9.94 8.00 1.84
N LEU A 21 -10.88 7.61 2.72
CA LEU A 21 -12.30 7.91 2.55
C LEU A 21 -12.63 9.39 2.68
N GLU A 22 -11.95 10.11 3.58
CA GLU A 22 -12.11 11.55 3.75
C GLU A 22 -11.64 12.34 2.52
N ASN A 23 -10.50 11.94 1.94
CA ASN A 23 -9.83 12.67 0.85
C ASN A 23 -10.01 12.01 -0.53
N ILE A 24 -10.92 11.03 -0.65
CA ILE A 24 -11.13 10.27 -1.89
C ILE A 24 -11.45 11.18 -3.10
N ARG A 25 -12.08 12.33 -2.84
CA ARG A 25 -12.45 13.31 -3.88
C ARG A 25 -11.27 14.05 -4.50
N GLU A 26 -10.13 14.05 -3.82
CA GLU A 26 -8.89 14.66 -4.33
C GLU A 26 -8.13 13.70 -5.27
N ARG A 27 -8.51 12.42 -5.29
CA ARG A 27 -7.89 11.40 -6.14
C ARG A 27 -8.59 11.32 -7.50
N ASP A 28 -7.79 11.06 -8.54
CA ASP A 28 -8.30 10.81 -9.88
C ASP A 28 -9.18 9.54 -9.87
N VAL A 29 -10.45 9.67 -10.28
CA VAL A 29 -11.41 8.54 -10.33
C VAL A 29 -11.02 7.52 -11.42
N VAL A 30 -10.42 8.02 -12.50
CA VAL A 30 -9.96 7.19 -13.63
C VAL A 30 -8.45 7.07 -13.56
N HIS A 31 -7.97 5.85 -13.41
CA HIS A 31 -6.55 5.55 -13.40
C HIS A 31 -5.89 5.87 -14.75
N ARG A 32 -4.65 6.37 -14.72
CA ARG A 32 -3.86 6.73 -15.92
C ARG A 32 -2.69 5.77 -16.16
N VAL A 33 -2.94 4.48 -15.96
CA VAL A 33 -1.93 3.43 -16.07
C VAL A 33 -2.13 2.58 -17.32
N SER A 34 -1.04 1.99 -17.81
CA SER A 34 -1.09 1.05 -18.94
C SER A 34 -1.27 -0.39 -18.46
N PRO A 35 -1.86 -1.28 -19.27
CA PRO A 35 -1.89 -2.72 -18.96
C PRO A 35 -0.49 -3.24 -18.64
N GLY A 36 -0.36 -3.93 -17.50
CA GLY A 36 0.93 -4.49 -17.05
C GLY A 36 1.84 -3.51 -16.27
N TYR A 37 1.40 -2.29 -15.96
CA TYR A 37 2.25 -1.29 -15.27
C TYR A 37 2.83 -1.74 -13.92
N MET A 38 2.13 -2.64 -13.20
CA MET A 38 2.58 -3.11 -11.89
C MET A 38 3.80 -4.03 -11.99
N ARG A 39 3.93 -4.82 -13.07
CA ARG A 39 4.98 -5.85 -13.20
C ARG A 39 6.41 -5.29 -13.05
N PRO A 40 6.78 -4.16 -13.68
CA PRO A 40 8.12 -3.58 -13.50
C PRO A 40 8.32 -2.88 -12.14
N LEU A 41 7.25 -2.64 -11.36
CA LEU A 41 7.34 -2.01 -10.04
C LEU A 41 7.57 -3.02 -8.91
N LEU A 42 7.36 -4.31 -9.20
CA LEU A 42 7.50 -5.41 -8.25
C LEU A 42 8.75 -6.24 -8.58
N PRO A 43 9.39 -6.85 -7.57
CA PRO A 43 10.45 -7.81 -7.81
C PRO A 43 9.94 -9.04 -8.57
N ASP A 44 10.83 -9.71 -9.30
CA ASP A 44 10.50 -10.89 -10.10
C ASP A 44 10.17 -12.13 -9.27
N GLU A 45 10.70 -12.18 -8.04
CA GLU A 45 10.51 -13.29 -7.11
C GLU A 45 10.16 -12.74 -5.73
N ALA A 46 9.51 -13.58 -4.91
CA ALA A 46 9.17 -13.22 -3.55
C ALA A 46 10.45 -13.04 -2.69
N PRO A 47 10.47 -12.05 -1.78
CA PRO A 47 11.62 -11.83 -0.92
C PRO A 47 11.85 -13.02 0.01
N GLU A 48 13.09 -13.50 0.09
CA GLU A 48 13.47 -14.59 1.01
C GLU A 48 13.50 -14.16 2.47
N LYS A 49 13.64 -12.84 2.71
CA LYS A 49 13.70 -12.24 4.04
C LYS A 49 12.46 -11.41 4.30
N PRO A 50 11.98 -11.36 5.55
CA PRO A 50 10.87 -10.51 5.90
C PRO A 50 11.23 -9.03 5.70
N GLU A 51 10.31 -8.30 5.09
CA GLU A 51 10.37 -6.84 4.98
C GLU A 51 9.62 -6.19 6.14
N SER A 52 9.94 -4.93 6.42
CA SER A 52 9.22 -4.18 7.44
C SER A 52 7.80 -3.85 6.99
N PHE A 53 6.85 -3.80 7.93
CA PHE A 53 5.47 -3.44 7.59
C PHE A 53 5.37 -2.01 7.05
N ASP A 54 6.28 -1.12 7.45
CA ASP A 54 6.35 0.25 6.95
C ASP A 54 6.77 0.32 5.48
N GLU A 55 7.61 -0.59 5.00
CA GLU A 55 7.96 -0.73 3.58
C GLU A 55 6.74 -1.20 2.78
N VAL A 56 6.03 -2.21 3.28
CA VAL A 56 4.80 -2.71 2.65
C VAL A 56 3.73 -1.62 2.56
N MET A 57 3.55 -0.81 3.61
CA MET A 57 2.59 0.30 3.59
C MET A 57 2.95 1.38 2.55
N LYS A 58 4.24 1.64 2.32
CA LYS A 58 4.68 2.56 1.26
C LYS A 58 4.39 2.03 -0.13
N ASP A 59 4.49 0.71 -0.32
CA ASP A 59 4.18 0.08 -1.60
C ASP A 59 2.70 0.15 -1.95
N ILE A 60 1.80 0.16 -0.96
CA ILE A 60 0.37 0.38 -1.19
C ILE A 60 0.15 1.73 -1.90
N GLU A 61 0.73 2.81 -1.39
CA GLU A 61 0.60 4.14 -2.01
C GLU A 61 1.35 4.26 -3.33
N LYS A 62 2.52 3.63 -3.45
CA LYS A 62 3.37 3.78 -4.63
C LYS A 62 2.94 2.90 -5.80
N VAL A 63 2.50 1.67 -5.54
CA VAL A 63 2.29 0.63 -6.54
C VAL A 63 0.80 0.38 -6.79
N ILE A 64 -0.02 0.36 -5.72
CA ILE A 64 -1.44 0.00 -5.84
C ILE A 64 -2.30 1.23 -6.17
N MET A 65 -2.12 2.34 -5.47
CA MET A 65 -2.98 3.52 -5.60
C MET A 65 -2.99 4.22 -6.98
N PRO A 66 -1.93 4.17 -7.80
CA PRO A 66 -1.97 4.79 -9.13
C PRO A 66 -2.89 4.10 -10.15
N GLY A 67 -3.27 2.84 -9.94
CA GLY A 67 -4.04 2.05 -10.91
C GLY A 67 -5.43 1.62 -10.47
#